data_AF-A0A520VA80-F1
#
_entry.id   AF-A0A520VA80-F1
#
_cell.length_a   1.000
_cell.length_b   1.000
_cell.length_c   1.000
_cell.angle_alpha   90.00
_cell.angle_beta   90.00
_cell.angle_gamma   90.00
#
_symmetry.space_group_name_H-M   'P 1'
#
loop_
_entity.id
_entity.type
_entity.pdbx_description
1 polymer ?
#
loop_
_entity_poly.entity_id
_entity_poly.type
_entity_poly.pdbx_seq_one_letter_code
_entity_poly.pdbx_strand_id
1 'polypeptide(L)'
;MELKWLLISSEGNLDRKGFWITILTLNFFSLILDEIGNSIFLDIGQDKISFFMFFLVKMIPRLLGILILVFSFFIAKKRINDIGSSEWVPIAYVISLFLPSFLLAAGPSNLYIISIILPILITFYLGLAPSRKK
;
A
#
# COMPACT_ATOMS: atom_id res chain seq x y z
N MET A 1 -7.55 -6.96 14.44
CA MET A 1 -7.69 -7.68 13.15
C MET A 1 -6.34 -8.33 12.86
N GLU A 2 -6.26 -9.66 12.78
CA GLU A 2 -4.97 -10.35 12.68
C GLU A 2 -4.40 -10.31 11.25
N LEU A 3 -3.11 -9.99 11.09
CA LEU A 3 -2.43 -9.93 9.78
C LEU A 3 -2.55 -11.26 8.99
N LYS A 4 -2.66 -12.39 9.71
CA LYS A 4 -2.87 -13.73 9.14
C LYS A 4 -4.17 -13.85 8.34
N TRP A 5 -5.23 -13.16 8.75
CA TRP A 5 -6.53 -13.17 8.07
C TRP A 5 -6.49 -12.55 6.67
N LEU A 6 -5.57 -11.61 6.47
CA LEU A 6 -5.34 -10.87 5.22
C LEU A 6 -4.59 -11.73 4.20
N LEU A 7 -3.67 -12.57 4.68
CA LEU A 7 -2.80 -13.40 3.85
C LEU A 7 -3.40 -14.80 3.56
N ILE A 8 -4.32 -15.29 4.41
CA ILE A 8 -4.79 -16.70 4.37
C ILE A 8 -6.30 -16.84 4.11
N SER A 9 -7.13 -15.79 4.21
CA SER A 9 -8.58 -15.96 4.02
C SER A 9 -8.98 -16.11 2.54
N SER A 10 -8.87 -17.34 2.02
CA SER A 10 -9.61 -17.78 0.84
C SER A 10 -11.11 -17.96 1.13
N GLU A 11 -11.50 -17.98 2.42
CA GLU A 11 -12.88 -18.18 2.88
C GLU A 11 -13.43 -17.00 3.69
N GLY A 12 -12.66 -15.91 3.81
CA GLY A 12 -13.00 -14.77 4.66
C GLY A 12 -14.04 -13.86 4.02
N ASN A 13 -15.19 -13.77 4.69
CA ASN A 13 -16.34 -12.90 4.49
C ASN A 13 -16.00 -11.39 4.68
N LEU A 14 -14.86 -10.94 4.16
CA LEU A 14 -14.48 -9.54 4.11
C LEU A 14 -15.37 -8.86 3.08
N ASP A 15 -16.20 -7.95 3.56
CA ASP A 15 -17.00 -7.08 2.72
C ASP A 15 -16.09 -6.30 1.75
N ARG A 16 -16.61 -6.01 0.56
CA ARG A 16 -15.86 -5.31 -0.49
C ARG A 16 -15.20 -4.04 0.02
N LYS A 17 -15.90 -3.29 0.87
CA LYS A 17 -15.40 -2.06 1.48
C LYS A 17 -14.24 -2.34 2.46
N GLY A 18 -14.41 -3.27 3.39
CA GLY A 18 -13.36 -3.68 4.32
C GLY A 18 -12.11 -4.20 3.61
N PHE A 19 -12.26 -4.94 2.51
CA PHE A 19 -11.14 -5.40 1.69
C PHE A 19 -10.27 -4.24 1.17
N TRP A 20 -10.85 -3.27 0.48
CA TRP A 20 -10.09 -2.16 -0.10
C TRP A 20 -9.50 -1.25 0.98
N ILE A 21 -10.26 -0.95 2.05
CA ILE A 21 -9.78 -0.17 3.20
C ILE A 21 -8.58 -0.86 3.83
N THR A 22 -8.63 -2.17 3.99
CA THR A 22 -7.54 -2.95 4.59
C THR A 22 -6.24 -2.82 3.79
N ILE A 23 -6.32 -2.93 2.46
CA ILE A 23 -5.15 -2.72 1.60
C ILE A 23 -4.62 -1.29 1.75
N LEU A 24 -5.51 -0.29 1.74
CA LEU A 24 -5.12 1.11 1.89
C LEU A 24 -4.41 1.36 3.23
N THR A 25 -4.95 0.82 4.32
CA THR A 25 -4.37 0.94 5.67
C THR A 25 -2.99 0.30 5.76
N LEU A 26 -2.81 -0.89 5.17
CA LEU A 26 -1.48 -1.52 5.11
C LEU A 26 -0.48 -0.66 4.33
N ASN A 27 -0.90 -0.09 3.19
CA ASN A 27 -0.03 0.79 2.41
C ASN A 27 0.36 2.04 3.21
N PHE A 28 -0.59 2.69 3.88
CA PHE A 28 -0.29 3.83 4.75
C PHE A 28 0.64 3.47 5.90
N PHE A 29 0.44 2.32 6.53
CA PHE A 29 1.34 1.84 7.57
C PHE A 29 2.77 1.68 7.06
N SER A 30 2.95 1.16 5.83
CA SER A 30 4.27 1.09 5.20
C SER A 30 4.89 2.46 4.93
N LEU A 31 4.09 3.43 4.48
CA LEU A 31 4.57 4.79 4.24
C LEU A 31 5.02 5.47 5.54
N ILE A 32 4.26 5.29 6.62
CA ILE A 32 4.61 5.81 7.94
C ILE A 32 5.92 5.18 8.44
N LEU A 33 6.11 3.88 8.26
CA LEU A 33 7.36 3.21 8.62
C LEU A 33 8.55 3.74 7.81
N ASP A 34 8.38 3.99 6.51
CA ASP A 34 9.45 4.57 5.68
C ASP A 34 9.78 5.99 6.10
N GLU A 35 8.78 6.80 6.47
CA GLU A 35 9.00 8.17 6.94
C GLU A 35 9.69 8.23 8.31
N ILE A 36 9.27 7.39 9.27
CA ILE A 36 9.96 7.23 10.55
C ILE A 36 11.40 6.80 10.31
N GLY A 37 11.60 5.85 9.39
CA GLY A 37 12.92 5.42 8.96
C GLY A 37 13.76 6.57 8.40
N ASN A 38 13.19 7.35 7.49
CA ASN A 38 13.84 8.51 6.90
C ASN A 38 14.26 9.53 7.97
N SER A 39 13.40 9.82 8.95
CA SER A 39 13.71 10.73 10.06
C SER A 39 14.89 10.22 10.89
N ILE A 40 14.87 8.97 11.33
CA ILE A 40 15.96 8.39 12.14
C ILE A 40 17.29 8.43 11.38
N PHE A 41 17.27 8.15 10.08
CA PHE A 41 18.47 8.20 9.23
C PHE A 41 19.03 9.63 9.12
N LEU A 42 18.17 10.63 9.00
CA LEU A 42 18.59 12.04 8.96
C LEU A 42 19.14 12.51 10.31
N ASP A 43 18.51 12.11 11.42
CA ASP A 43 18.92 12.50 12.77
C ASP A 43 20.29 11.94 13.17
N ILE A 44 20.60 10.70 12.79
CA ILE A 44 21.92 10.07 13.06
C ILE A 44 23.02 10.70 12.20
N GLY A 45 22.69 11.11 10.97
CA GLY A 45 23.65 11.53 9.96
C GLY A 45 24.08 10.38 9.06
N GLN A 46 24.14 10.65 7.75
CA GLN A 46 24.38 9.64 6.70
C GLN A 46 25.74 8.96 6.84
N ASP A 47 26.70 9.69 7.38
CA ASP A 47 28.10 9.36 7.59
C ASP A 47 28.37 8.58 8.90
N LYS A 48 27.37 8.52 9.80
CA LYS A 48 27.52 7.92 11.14
C LYS A 48 26.66 6.68 11.35
N ILE A 49 25.75 6.38 10.43
CA ILE A 49 24.86 5.25 10.56
C ILE A 49 25.58 3.93 10.24
N SER A 50 25.43 2.93 11.11
CA SER A 50 25.95 1.60 10.83
C SER A 50 25.16 0.93 9.70
N PHE A 51 25.79 -0.01 8.99
CA PHE A 51 25.11 -0.79 7.95
C PHE A 51 23.85 -1.49 8.47
N PHE A 52 23.90 -2.05 9.68
CA PHE A 52 22.75 -2.71 10.30
C PHE A 52 21.60 -1.72 10.56
N MET A 53 21.91 -0.54 11.08
CA MET A 53 20.89 0.48 11.32
C MET A 53 20.32 1.02 10.01
N PHE A 54 21.14 1.26 8.98
CA PHE A 54 20.68 1.59 7.63
C PHE A 54 19.71 0.52 7.10
N PHE A 55 20.05 -0.76 7.28
CA PHE A 55 19.19 -1.85 6.84
C PHE A 55 17.82 -1.83 7.54
N LEU A 56 17.80 -1.71 8.86
CA LEU A 56 16.57 -1.67 9.65
C LEU A 56 15.69 -0.46 9.31
N VAL A 57 16.32 0.69 9.11
CA VAL A 57 15.66 2.00 9.04
C VAL A 57 15.26 2.36 7.60
N LYS A 58 15.98 1.89 6.58
CA LYS A 58 15.69 2.21 5.17
C LYS A 58 15.26 0.99 4.36
N MET A 59 15.92 -0.14 4.52
CA MET A 59 15.71 -1.29 3.63
C MET A 59 14.49 -2.11 4.00
N ILE A 60 14.31 -2.40 5.29
CA ILE A 60 13.13 -3.16 5.77
C ILE A 60 11.81 -2.43 5.45
N PRO A 61 11.64 -1.12 5.74
CA PRO A 61 10.40 -0.42 5.42
C PRO A 61 10.05 -0.45 3.92
N ARG A 62 11.06 -0.25 3.06
CA ARG A 62 10.89 -0.33 1.60
C ARG A 62 10.51 -1.72 1.12
N LEU A 63 11.16 -2.76 1.64
CA LEU A 63 10.82 -4.15 1.32
C LEU A 63 9.39 -4.49 1.75
N LEU A 64 8.98 -4.04 2.94
CA LEU A 64 7.60 -4.16 3.41
C LEU A 64 6.61 -3.50 2.46
N GLY A 65 6.90 -2.28 2.00
CA GLY A 65 6.05 -1.57 1.03
C GLY A 65 5.92 -2.31 -0.29
N ILE A 66 7.02 -2.82 -0.84
CA ILE A 66 7.01 -3.62 -2.08
C ILE A 66 6.19 -4.91 -1.87
N LEU A 67 6.37 -5.60 -0.75
CA LEU A 67 5.60 -6.81 -0.45
C LEU A 67 4.11 -6.49 -0.36
N ILE A 68 3.71 -5.40 0.31
CA ILE A 68 2.32 -4.97 0.41
C ILE A 68 1.75 -4.71 -0.99
N LEU A 69 2.47 -4.03 -1.88
CA LEU A 69 2.03 -3.78 -3.27
C LEU A 69 1.83 -5.08 -4.05
N VAL A 70 2.80 -5.99 -3.98
CA VAL A 70 2.77 -7.29 -4.67
C VAL A 70 1.61 -8.15 -4.16
N PHE A 71 1.46 -8.30 -2.83
CA PHE A 71 0.36 -9.06 -2.26
C PHE A 71 -0.99 -8.40 -2.56
N SER A 72 -1.09 -7.07 -2.50
CA SER A 72 -2.31 -6.35 -2.87
C SER A 72 -2.72 -6.65 -4.30
N PHE A 73 -1.78 -6.69 -5.24
CA PHE A 73 -2.03 -7.09 -6.62
C PHE A 73 -2.61 -8.49 -6.73
N PHE A 74 -1.92 -9.50 -6.16
CA PHE A 74 -2.34 -10.89 -6.27
C PHE A 74 -3.69 -11.15 -5.59
N ILE A 75 -3.91 -10.56 -4.41
CA ILE A 75 -5.16 -10.74 -3.67
C ILE A 75 -6.32 -10.03 -4.39
N ALA A 76 -6.11 -8.80 -4.89
CA ALA A 76 -7.14 -8.09 -5.66
C ALA A 76 -7.46 -8.78 -6.98
N LYS A 77 -6.44 -9.35 -7.66
CA LYS A 77 -6.63 -10.16 -8.87
C LYS A 77 -7.39 -11.46 -8.58
N LYS A 78 -7.10 -12.14 -7.46
CA LYS A 78 -7.82 -13.36 -7.07
C LYS A 78 -9.30 -13.09 -6.77
N ARG A 79 -9.62 -11.97 -6.11
CA ARG A 79 -11.00 -11.59 -5.73
C ARG A 79 -11.75 -10.83 -6.82
N ILE A 80 -11.19 -10.68 -8.01
CA ILE A 80 -11.77 -9.85 -9.06
C ILE A 80 -13.13 -10.38 -9.57
N ASN A 81 -13.26 -11.71 -9.64
CA ASN A 81 -14.50 -12.42 -9.98
C ASN A 81 -15.55 -12.31 -8.87
N ASP A 82 -15.10 -12.19 -7.61
CA ASP A 82 -16.00 -12.01 -6.47
C ASP A 82 -16.56 -10.59 -6.41
N ILE A 83 -15.72 -9.61 -6.75
CA ILE A 83 -15.99 -8.16 -6.69
C ILE A 83 -16.73 -7.65 -7.94
N GLY A 84 -16.74 -8.39 -9.05
CA GLY A 84 -17.43 -8.01 -10.29
C GLY A 84 -16.79 -6.81 -10.98
N SER A 85 -15.47 -6.65 -10.84
CA SER A 85 -14.69 -5.53 -11.39
C SER A 85 -13.87 -5.95 -12.62
N SER A 86 -13.53 -4.99 -13.50
CA SER A 86 -12.66 -5.23 -14.65
C SER A 86 -11.26 -5.69 -14.24
N GLU A 87 -10.63 -6.57 -15.03
CA GLU A 87 -9.23 -7.03 -14.90
C GLU A 87 -8.19 -5.92 -14.70
N TRP A 88 -8.50 -4.70 -15.17
CA TRP A 88 -7.65 -3.53 -15.03
C TRP A 88 -7.67 -2.91 -13.63
N VAL A 89 -8.69 -3.17 -12.81
CA VAL A 89 -8.88 -2.51 -11.51
C VAL A 89 -7.73 -2.81 -10.53
N PRO A 90 -7.29 -4.06 -10.32
CA PRO A 90 -6.13 -4.35 -9.47
C PRO A 90 -4.86 -3.64 -9.93
N ILE A 91 -4.64 -3.57 -11.25
CA ILE A 91 -3.45 -2.93 -11.85
C ILE A 91 -3.48 -1.43 -11.56
N ALA A 92 -4.58 -0.76 -11.92
CA ALA A 92 -4.74 0.67 -11.70
C ALA A 92 -4.63 1.05 -10.22
N TYR A 93 -5.20 0.22 -9.34
CA TYR A 93 -5.13 0.43 -7.91
C TYR A 93 -3.70 0.30 -7.36
N VAL A 94 -2.96 -0.73 -7.74
CA VAL A 94 -1.57 -0.91 -7.28
C VAL A 94 -0.68 0.21 -7.79
N ILE A 95 -0.88 0.67 -9.04
CA ILE A 95 -0.19 1.86 -9.57
C ILE A 95 -0.50 3.09 -8.71
N SER A 96 -1.77 3.28 -8.31
CA SER A 96 -2.16 4.40 -7.45
C SER A 96 -1.54 4.33 -6.05
N LEU A 97 -1.35 3.14 -5.50
CA LEU A 97 -0.69 2.92 -4.21
C LEU A 97 0.83 3.16 -4.29
N PHE A 98 1.44 2.85 -5.44
CA PHE A 98 2.86 3.02 -5.67
C PHE A 98 3.26 4.48 -5.95
N LEU A 99 2.37 5.26 -6.57
CA LEU A 99 2.65 6.63 -7.01
C LEU A 99 3.20 7.55 -5.89
N PRO A 100 2.63 7.57 -4.67
CA PRO A 100 3.20 8.34 -3.57
C PRO A 100 4.64 7.93 -3.24
N SER A 101 4.91 6.63 -3.10
CA SER A 101 6.25 6.12 -2.80
C SER A 101 7.26 6.48 -3.88
N PHE A 102 6.85 6.44 -5.16
CA PHE A 102 7.68 6.85 -6.27
C PHE A 102 8.01 8.35 -6.24
N LEU A 103 7.01 9.20 -6.01
CA LEU A 103 7.20 10.66 -5.95
C LEU A 103 8.00 11.09 -4.72
N LEU A 104 7.85 10.40 -3.59
CA LEU A 104 8.70 10.59 -2.41
C LEU A 104 10.17 10.31 -2.77
N ALA A 105 10.43 9.20 -3.48
CA ALA A 105 11.79 8.83 -3.88
C ALA A 105 12.37 9.73 -4.98
N ALA A 106 11.54 10.26 -5.88
CA ALA A 106 11.97 11.11 -6.99
C ALA A 106 12.27 12.57 -6.58
N GLY A 107 11.87 12.99 -5.37
CA GLY A 107 12.13 14.33 -4.84
C GLY A 107 11.06 15.43 -4.99
N PRO A 108 9.99 15.33 -5.83
CA PRO A 108 8.96 16.37 -5.86
C PRO A 108 7.97 16.25 -4.69
N SER A 109 8.32 16.86 -3.55
CA SER A 109 7.54 16.84 -2.30
C SER A 109 6.10 17.33 -2.43
N ASN A 110 5.84 18.38 -3.23
CA ASN A 110 4.48 18.89 -3.45
C ASN A 110 3.60 17.88 -4.20
N LEU A 111 4.17 17.18 -5.19
CA LEU A 111 3.45 16.15 -5.95
C LEU A 111 3.21 14.91 -5.09
N TYR A 112 4.17 14.56 -4.23
CA TYR A 112 3.99 13.50 -3.23
C TYR A 112 2.76 13.74 -2.37
N ILE A 113 2.61 14.91 -1.75
CA ILE A 113 1.48 15.22 -0.87
C ILE A 113 0.15 15.08 -1.60
N ILE A 114 0.06 15.59 -2.83
CA ILE A 114 -1.16 15.50 -3.65
C ILE A 114 -1.45 14.05 -4.03
N SER A 115 -0.42 13.26 -4.35
CA SER A 115 -0.58 11.89 -4.81
C SER A 115 -1.14 10.94 -3.74
N ILE A 116 -0.99 11.27 -2.45
CA ILE A 116 -1.57 10.50 -1.33
C ILE A 116 -3.11 10.46 -1.40
N ILE A 117 -3.74 11.51 -1.95
CA ILE A 117 -5.20 11.60 -2.06
C ILE A 117 -5.73 10.59 -3.08
N LEU A 118 -4.94 10.27 -4.12
CA LEU A 118 -5.34 9.40 -5.22
C LEU A 118 -5.75 7.98 -4.76
N PRO A 119 -4.92 7.22 -4.02
CA PRO A 119 -5.30 5.90 -3.54
C PRO A 119 -6.52 5.97 -2.61
N ILE A 120 -6.65 7.02 -1.77
CA ILE A 120 -7.82 7.21 -0.90
C ILE A 120 -9.11 7.26 -1.75
N LEU A 121 -9.15 8.15 -2.75
CA LEU A 121 -10.33 8.32 -3.61
C LEU A 121 -10.68 7.02 -4.35
N ILE A 122 -9.68 6.31 -4.85
CA ILE A 122 -9.88 5.04 -5.56
C ILE A 122 -10.38 3.96 -4.59
N THR A 123 -9.83 3.86 -3.38
CA THR A 123 -10.32 2.93 -2.34
C THR A 123 -11.78 3.20 -2.00
N PHE A 124 -12.17 4.46 -1.81
CA PHE A 124 -13.56 4.83 -1.54
C PHE A 124 -14.46 4.48 -2.72
N TYR A 125 -14.06 4.82 -3.94
CA TYR A 125 -14.81 4.45 -5.15
C TYR A 125 -14.96 2.93 -5.25
N LEU A 126 -13.88 2.16 -5.09
CA LEU A 126 -13.91 0.71 -5.19
C LEU A 126 -14.69 0.05 -4.05
N GLY A 127 -14.72 0.65 -2.86
CA GLY A 127 -15.51 0.18 -1.72
C GLY A 127 -17.00 0.50 -1.80
N LEU A 128 -17.38 1.60 -2.47
CA LEU A 128 -18.77 2.06 -2.60
C LEU A 128 -19.40 1.75 -3.95
N ALA A 129 -18.60 1.50 -4.99
CA ALA A 129 -19.11 1.24 -6.32
C ALA A 129 -20.02 0.01 -6.29
N PRO A 130 -21.20 0.07 -6.92
CA PRO A 130 -22.12 -1.05 -6.94
C PRO A 130 -21.42 -2.29 -7.48
N SER A 131 -21.63 -3.43 -6.83
CA SER A 131 -21.21 -4.71 -7.39
C SER A 131 -22.04 -4.96 -8.64
N ARG A 132 -21.38 -5.03 -9.81
CA ARG A 132 -22.03 -5.53 -11.03
C ARG A 132 -22.14 -7.06 -10.92
N LYS A 133 -22.91 -7.54 -9.95
CA LYS A 133 -23.45 -8.89 -9.93
C LYS A 133 -24.96 -8.79 -10.00
N LYS A 134 -25.48 -8.97 -11.21
CA LYS A 134 -26.72 -9.71 -11.43
C LYS A 134 -26.30 -11.17 -11.61
#